data_AF-A0A1K0FZ11-F1
#
_entry.id   AF-A0A1K0FZ11-F1
#
_cell.length_a   1.000
_cell.length_b   1.000
_cell.length_c   1.000
_cell.angle_alpha   90.00
_cell.angle_beta   90.00
_cell.angle_gamma   90.00
#
_symmetry.space_group_name_H-M   'P 1'
#
loop_
_entity.id
_entity.type
_entity.pdbx_description
1 polymer ?
#
loop_
_entity_poly.entity_id
_entity_poly.type
_entity_poly.pdbx_seq_one_letter_code
_entity_poly.pdbx_strand_id
1 'polypeptide(L)'
;MLISPAFREGGRVSDGVYVGRAGEDGARNQGWLLGHFMPAGELRHSDEVEVKWGVHPPGDRRAAWATHETRTALLVLIRGTFNIELRDRTVVLREPGDYVVWGPGHDHSWRAGEEETVVLTVRWPSVPGWRLPPALPRETSVYS
;
A
#
# COMPACT_ATOMS: atom_id res chain seq x y z
N MET A 1 -20.55 -29.81 -4.61
CA MET A 1 -19.45 -28.84 -4.35
C MET A 1 -19.96 -27.90 -3.27
N LEU A 2 -19.62 -28.19 -2.01
CA LEU A 2 -20.20 -27.52 -0.85
C LEU A 2 -19.63 -26.10 -0.74
N ILE A 3 -20.52 -25.12 -0.81
CA ILE A 3 -20.24 -23.72 -0.51
C ILE A 3 -20.20 -23.64 1.01
N SER A 4 -19.01 -23.60 1.62
CA SER A 4 -18.89 -23.44 3.07
C SER A 4 -19.21 -21.99 3.45
N PRO A 5 -20.25 -21.71 4.26
CA PRO A 5 -20.53 -20.39 4.77
C PRO A 5 -19.90 -20.25 6.15
N ALA A 6 -18.83 -19.44 6.29
CA ALA A 6 -18.47 -18.75 7.54
C ALA A 6 -17.17 -17.95 7.36
N PHE A 7 -17.25 -16.74 6.80
CA PHE A 7 -16.16 -15.77 6.92
C PHE A 7 -16.36 -14.94 8.19
N ARG A 8 -16.05 -15.54 9.35
CA ARG A 8 -16.00 -14.83 10.63
C ARG A 8 -14.79 -15.32 11.43
N GLU A 9 -14.00 -14.33 11.88
CA GLU A 9 -12.71 -14.39 12.58
C GLU A 9 -11.45 -14.45 11.69
N GLY A 10 -10.59 -13.43 11.87
CA GLY A 10 -9.36 -13.23 11.12
C GLY A 10 -8.22 -14.15 11.57
N GLY A 11 -7.32 -14.45 10.62
CA GLY A 11 -6.03 -15.09 10.86
C GLY A 11 -6.11 -16.55 11.30
N ARG A 12 -6.57 -17.45 10.41
CA ARG A 12 -6.24 -18.88 10.53
C ARG A 12 -5.07 -19.19 9.61
N VAL A 13 -4.03 -19.77 10.18
CA VAL A 13 -2.99 -20.48 9.44
C VAL A 13 -3.35 -21.97 9.52
N SER A 14 -3.64 -22.58 8.39
CA SER A 14 -3.82 -24.03 8.28
C SER A 14 -3.10 -24.52 7.03
N ASP A 15 -2.29 -25.57 7.15
CA ASP A 15 -1.60 -26.21 6.02
C ASP A 15 -0.76 -25.25 5.15
N GLY A 16 -0.14 -24.23 5.75
CA GLY A 16 0.65 -23.24 5.02
C GLY A 16 -0.18 -22.21 4.25
N VAL A 17 -1.48 -22.06 4.55
CA VAL A 17 -2.36 -21.06 3.97
C VAL A 17 -2.74 -20.02 5.02
N TYR A 18 -2.58 -18.73 4.68
CA TYR A 18 -3.08 -17.61 5.47
C TYR A 18 -4.28 -16.96 4.79
N VAL A 19 -5.36 -16.77 5.53
CA VAL A 19 -6.55 -16.03 5.07
C VAL A 19 -6.75 -14.80 5.94
N GLY A 20 -6.83 -13.64 5.29
CA GLY A 20 -6.91 -12.34 5.95
C GLY A 20 -7.86 -11.37 5.26
N ARG A 21 -8.00 -10.19 5.85
CA ARG A 21 -8.77 -9.07 5.29
C ARG A 21 -7.84 -7.90 5.12
N ALA A 22 -7.54 -7.53 3.87
CA ALA A 22 -6.53 -6.53 3.56
C ALA A 22 -6.72 -5.19 4.29
N GLY A 23 -7.96 -4.73 4.45
CA GLY A 23 -8.27 -3.53 5.23
C GLY A 23 -7.94 -3.65 6.71
N GLU A 24 -8.26 -4.78 7.35
CA GLU A 24 -8.01 -5.02 8.77
C GLU A 24 -6.53 -5.31 9.05
N ASP A 25 -5.92 -6.20 8.25
CA ASP A 25 -4.52 -6.60 8.40
C ASP A 25 -3.58 -5.44 8.05
N GLY A 26 -3.89 -4.71 6.97
CA GLY A 26 -3.16 -3.53 6.56
C GLY A 26 -3.24 -2.42 7.60
N ALA A 27 -4.43 -2.10 8.13
CA ALA A 27 -4.58 -1.04 9.13
C ALA A 27 -3.71 -1.27 10.39
N ARG A 28 -3.50 -2.52 10.79
CA ARG A 28 -2.62 -2.89 11.92
C ARG A 28 -1.13 -2.70 11.62
N ASN A 29 -0.75 -2.55 10.35
CA ASN A 29 0.64 -2.47 9.91
C ASN A 29 0.87 -1.40 8.83
N GLN A 30 0.28 -0.21 8.98
CA GLN A 30 0.48 0.94 8.07
C GLN A 30 0.19 0.63 6.58
N GLY A 31 -0.73 -0.30 6.35
CA GLY A 31 -1.17 -0.83 5.07
C GLY A 31 -0.45 -2.10 4.62
N TRP A 32 0.64 -2.52 5.26
CA TRP A 32 1.44 -3.65 4.77
C TRP A 32 0.80 -5.01 5.05
N LEU A 33 0.66 -5.83 4.01
CA LEU A 33 0.09 -7.18 4.08
C LEU A 33 1.16 -8.26 4.22
N LEU A 34 2.31 -8.10 3.56
CA LEU A 34 3.46 -9.02 3.62
C LEU A 34 4.76 -8.30 3.21
N GLY A 35 5.91 -8.81 3.65
CA GLY A 35 7.24 -8.26 3.40
C GLY A 35 8.25 -8.63 4.49
N HIS A 36 9.51 -8.17 4.38
CA HIS A 36 10.63 -8.59 5.24
C HIS A 36 10.41 -8.18 6.71
N PHE A 37 9.58 -7.18 6.92
CA PHE A 37 9.22 -6.61 8.22
C PHE A 37 8.17 -7.44 8.97
N MET A 38 7.60 -8.49 8.36
CA MET A 38 6.76 -9.43 9.10
C MET A 38 7.65 -10.33 9.99
N PRO A 39 7.12 -10.90 11.08
CA PRO A 39 7.91 -11.77 11.95
C PRO A 39 8.50 -12.97 11.20
N ALA A 40 9.79 -13.23 11.43
CA ALA A 40 10.47 -14.36 10.80
C ALA A 40 9.77 -15.68 11.14
N GLY A 41 9.63 -16.55 10.13
CA GLY A 41 8.90 -17.82 10.24
C GLY A 41 7.39 -17.72 10.00
N GLU A 42 6.81 -16.52 9.89
CA GLU A 42 5.44 -16.36 9.39
C GLU A 42 5.38 -16.45 7.86
N LEU A 43 4.28 -16.98 7.34
CA LEU A 43 4.05 -17.09 5.89
C LEU A 43 4.11 -15.74 5.15
N ARG A 44 3.82 -14.63 5.85
CA ARG A 44 3.82 -13.28 5.29
C ARG A 44 5.18 -12.58 5.36
N HIS A 45 6.20 -13.25 5.91
CA HIS A 45 7.58 -12.80 5.84
C HIS A 45 8.17 -13.12 4.46
N SER A 46 8.77 -12.13 3.81
CA SER A 46 9.37 -12.29 2.47
C SER A 46 10.50 -11.30 2.26
N ASP A 47 11.65 -11.78 1.75
CA ASP A 47 12.75 -10.94 1.27
C ASP A 47 12.64 -10.63 -0.24
N GLU A 48 11.65 -11.21 -0.92
CA GLU A 48 11.47 -11.08 -2.36
C GLU A 48 10.49 -9.95 -2.71
N VAL A 49 9.37 -9.84 -1.98
CA VAL A 49 8.29 -8.92 -2.34
C VAL A 49 7.63 -8.31 -1.10
N GLU A 50 7.25 -7.04 -1.19
CA GLU A 50 6.40 -6.36 -0.21
C GLU A 50 5.07 -6.01 -0.87
N VAL A 51 3.97 -6.22 -0.16
CA VAL A 51 2.62 -5.86 -0.64
C VAL A 51 1.94 -4.96 0.38
N LYS A 52 1.35 -3.87 -0.11
CA LYS A 52 0.62 -2.89 0.69
C LYS A 52 -0.79 -2.69 0.15
N TRP A 53 -1.76 -2.69 1.06
CA TRP A 53 -3.11 -2.20 0.85
C TRP A 53 -3.22 -0.76 1.39
N GLY A 54 -3.34 0.21 0.49
CA GLY A 54 -3.49 1.62 0.83
C GLY A 54 -4.95 2.06 0.76
N VAL A 55 -5.45 2.66 1.84
CA VAL A 55 -6.75 3.36 1.87
C VAL A 55 -6.47 4.81 2.20
N HIS A 56 -6.88 5.71 1.32
CA HIS A 56 -6.57 7.13 1.37
C HIS A 56 -7.86 7.96 1.41
N PRO A 57 -8.03 8.84 2.42
CA PRO A 57 -9.13 9.78 2.46
C PRO A 57 -9.17 10.73 1.24
N PRO A 58 -10.33 11.34 0.96
CA PRO A 58 -10.44 12.45 0.00
C PRO A 58 -9.34 13.51 0.14
N GLY A 59 -8.62 13.75 -0.95
CA GLY A 59 -7.56 14.75 -1.06
C GLY A 59 -6.32 14.47 -0.21
N ASP A 60 -6.17 13.26 0.31
CA ASP A 60 -4.97 12.83 1.03
C ASP A 60 -3.74 12.95 0.13
N ARG A 61 -2.58 13.23 0.73
CA ARG A 61 -1.31 13.36 0.01
C ARG A 61 -0.14 13.00 0.89
N ARG A 62 0.92 12.48 0.28
CA ARG A 62 2.21 12.38 0.96
C ARG A 62 2.98 13.69 0.79
N ALA A 63 3.26 14.37 1.90
CA ALA A 63 4.09 15.58 1.86
C ALA A 63 5.57 15.25 1.53
N ALA A 64 6.07 14.11 2.03
CA ALA A 64 7.44 13.68 1.81
C ALA A 64 7.60 12.90 0.50
N TRP A 65 8.68 13.21 -0.22
CA TRP A 65 9.12 12.41 -1.35
C TRP A 65 9.83 11.15 -0.86
N ALA A 66 9.53 10.01 -1.48
CA ALA A 66 10.40 8.85 -1.37
C ALA A 66 11.59 9.10 -2.26
N THR A 67 12.79 9.07 -1.69
CA THR A 67 14.04 9.35 -2.40
C THR A 67 15.00 8.19 -2.32
N HIS A 68 15.88 8.09 -3.31
CA HIS A 68 16.89 7.03 -3.39
C HIS A 68 16.30 5.61 -3.30
N GLU A 69 15.11 5.42 -3.89
CA GLU A 69 14.47 4.11 -3.92
C GLU A 69 15.31 3.14 -4.76
N THR A 70 15.62 1.98 -4.18
CA THR A 70 16.38 0.91 -4.84
C THR A 70 15.48 -0.22 -5.35
N ARG A 71 14.20 -0.20 -4.99
CA ARG A 71 13.21 -1.20 -5.38
C ARG A 71 12.45 -0.76 -6.64
N THR A 72 12.01 -1.73 -7.42
CA THR A 72 10.94 -1.53 -8.39
C THR A 72 9.61 -1.53 -7.65
N ALA A 73 8.66 -0.71 -8.11
CA ALA A 73 7.32 -0.63 -7.56
C ALA A 73 6.26 -0.74 -8.66
N LEU A 74 5.18 -1.45 -8.35
CA LEU A 74 3.92 -1.48 -9.07
C LEU A 74 2.85 -0.91 -8.14
N LEU A 75 2.02 0.00 -8.65
CA LEU A 75 0.81 0.44 -7.98
C LEU A 75 -0.38 0.22 -8.91
N VAL A 76 -1.43 -0.42 -8.38
CA VAL A 76 -2.70 -0.69 -9.06
C VAL A 76 -3.80 0.07 -8.33
N LEU A 77 -4.60 0.81 -9.09
CA LEU A 77 -5.80 1.47 -8.60
C LEU A 77 -6.92 0.43 -8.45
N ILE A 78 -7.47 0.30 -7.24
CA ILE A 78 -8.61 -0.57 -6.97
C ILE A 78 -9.92 0.23 -7.04
N ARG A 79 -9.93 1.46 -6.52
CA ARG A 79 -11.09 2.36 -6.51
C ARG A 79 -10.66 3.81 -6.28
N GLY A 80 -11.42 4.77 -6.80
CA GLY A 80 -11.16 6.21 -6.63
C GLY A 80 -10.27 6.74 -7.76
N THR A 81 -9.44 7.75 -7.47
CA THR A 81 -8.44 8.26 -8.42
C THR A 81 -7.14 8.55 -7.69
N PHE A 82 -6.00 8.29 -8.32
CA PHE A 82 -4.70 8.43 -7.65
C PHE A 82 -3.66 8.99 -8.59
N ASN A 83 -2.95 10.01 -8.13
CA ASN A 83 -1.88 10.67 -8.86
C ASN A 83 -0.55 10.25 -8.26
N ILE A 84 0.30 9.62 -9.06
CA ILE A 84 1.69 9.37 -8.73
C ILE A 84 2.51 10.53 -9.27
N GLU A 85 3.16 11.26 -8.37
CA GLU A 85 4.01 12.40 -8.70
C GLU A 85 5.44 11.90 -8.81
N LEU A 86 6.00 11.92 -10.01
CA LEU A 86 7.43 11.75 -10.26
C LEU A 86 8.06 13.13 -10.42
N ARG A 87 9.39 13.23 -10.35
CA ARG A 87 10.09 14.51 -10.44
C ARG A 87 9.83 15.26 -11.76
N ASP A 88 9.64 14.54 -12.84
CA ASP A 88 9.49 15.07 -14.20
C ASP A 88 8.03 15.07 -14.70
N ARG A 89 7.13 14.33 -14.06
CA ARG A 89 5.75 14.14 -14.52
C ARG A 89 4.81 13.62 -13.43
N THR A 90 3.52 13.78 -13.67
CA THR A 90 2.48 13.11 -12.88
C THR A 90 1.79 12.04 -13.71
N VAL A 91 1.67 10.83 -13.14
CA VAL A 91 0.89 9.72 -13.71
C VAL A 91 -0.46 9.69 -13.00
N VAL A 92 -1.55 9.80 -13.76
CA VAL A 92 -2.92 9.87 -13.24
C VAL A 92 -3.63 8.55 -13.51
N LEU A 93 -4.11 7.89 -12.46
CA LEU A 93 -4.91 6.67 -12.51
C LEU A 93 -6.37 7.01 -12.20
N ARG A 94 -7.31 6.59 -13.05
CA ARG A 94 -8.73 7.00 -12.97
C ARG A 94 -9.72 5.83 -12.99
N GLU A 95 -9.36 4.72 -13.61
CA GLU A 95 -10.23 3.56 -13.75
C GLU A 95 -9.73 2.39 -12.89
N PRO A 96 -10.62 1.61 -12.25
CA PRO A 96 -10.21 0.39 -11.55
C PRO A 96 -9.38 -0.53 -12.45
N GLY A 97 -8.19 -0.90 -11.99
CA GLY A 97 -7.21 -1.68 -12.76
C GLY A 97 -6.13 -0.86 -13.44
N ASP A 98 -6.26 0.47 -13.52
CA ASP A 98 -5.17 1.35 -13.93
C ASP A 98 -3.94 1.11 -13.05
N TYR A 99 -2.77 1.05 -13.68
CA TYR A 99 -1.53 0.76 -12.96
C TYR A 99 -0.33 1.51 -13.51
N VAL A 100 0.67 1.65 -12.66
CA VAL A 100 1.98 2.20 -13.03
C VAL A 100 3.08 1.37 -12.41
N VAL A 101 4.16 1.17 -13.17
CA VAL A 101 5.39 0.53 -12.70
C VAL A 101 6.52 1.53 -12.86
N TRP A 102 7.35 1.68 -11.83
CA TRP A 102 8.56 2.48 -11.89
C TRP A 102 9.74 1.77 -11.23
N GLY A 103 10.91 1.94 -11.84
CA GLY A 103 12.14 1.31 -11.38
C GLY A 103 12.90 2.15 -10.35
N PRO A 104 14.06 1.63 -9.90
CA PRO A 104 14.96 2.33 -9.01
C PRO A 104 15.33 3.74 -9.50
N GLY A 105 15.68 4.62 -8.57
CA GLY A 105 16.10 6.00 -8.85
C GLY A 105 14.97 6.98 -9.18
N HIS A 106 13.71 6.52 -9.22
CA HIS A 106 12.56 7.39 -9.44
C HIS A 106 11.96 7.84 -8.11
N ASP A 107 12.40 9.03 -7.70
CA ASP A 107 11.79 9.76 -6.59
C ASP A 107 10.30 9.98 -6.86
N HIS A 108 9.47 9.71 -5.87
CA HIS A 108 8.02 9.82 -6.04
C HIS A 108 7.29 10.35 -4.81
N SER A 109 6.15 10.98 -5.04
CA SER A 109 5.11 11.25 -4.06
C SER A 109 3.75 10.84 -4.62
N TRP A 110 2.66 11.12 -3.89
CA TRP A 110 1.33 10.82 -4.37
C TRP A 110 0.26 11.74 -3.78
N ARG A 111 -0.87 11.81 -4.49
CA ARG A 111 -2.10 12.47 -4.05
C ARG A 111 -3.32 11.62 -4.43
N ALA A 112 -4.25 11.46 -3.50
CA ALA A 112 -5.56 10.87 -3.73
C ALA A 112 -6.55 11.87 -4.35
N GLY A 113 -7.56 11.33 -5.03
CA GLY A 113 -8.68 12.07 -5.59
C GLY A 113 -9.62 12.67 -4.56
N GLU A 114 -10.76 13.18 -5.01
CA GLU A 114 -11.78 13.78 -4.14
C GLU A 114 -12.66 12.73 -3.42
N GLU A 115 -12.52 11.46 -3.77
CA GLU A 115 -13.19 10.33 -3.14
C GLU A 115 -12.18 9.46 -2.38
N GLU A 116 -12.69 8.63 -1.45
CA GLU A 116 -11.85 7.62 -0.80
C GLU A 116 -11.22 6.70 -1.85
N THR A 117 -9.89 6.68 -1.87
CA THR A 117 -9.11 5.97 -2.88
C THR A 117 -8.45 4.74 -2.27
N VAL A 118 -8.54 3.61 -2.98
CA VAL A 118 -7.91 2.35 -2.58
C VAL A 118 -6.92 1.91 -3.64
N VAL A 119 -5.71 1.59 -3.21
CA VAL A 119 -4.62 1.15 -4.07
C VAL A 119 -3.95 -0.09 -3.50
N LEU A 120 -3.47 -0.96 -4.39
CA LEU A 120 -2.55 -2.04 -4.06
C LEU A 120 -1.16 -1.64 -4.54
N THR A 121 -0.16 -1.68 -3.67
CA THR A 121 1.25 -1.45 -4.04
C THR A 121 2.06 -2.72 -3.83
N VAL A 122 2.86 -3.07 -4.82
CA VAL A 122 3.82 -4.17 -4.77
C VAL A 122 5.22 -3.59 -4.98
N ARG A 123 6.19 -3.97 -4.15
CA ARG A 123 7.59 -3.54 -4.28
C ARG A 123 8.52 -4.75 -4.24
N TRP A 124 9.59 -4.71 -5.02
CA TRP A 124 10.62 -5.75 -5.02
C TRP A 124 12.02 -5.18 -5.33
N PRO A 125 13.10 -5.72 -4.72
CA PRO A 125 13.08 -6.75 -3.68
C PRO A 125 12.56 -6.23 -2.33
N SER A 126 12.17 -7.14 -1.43
CA SER A 126 11.76 -6.80 -0.07
C SER A 126 12.99 -6.78 0.85
N VAL A 127 13.61 -5.62 0.99
CA VAL A 127 14.85 -5.49 1.77
C VAL A 127 14.66 -4.59 2.98
N PRO A 128 15.35 -4.86 4.11
CA PRO A 128 15.46 -3.92 5.22
C PRO A 128 15.96 -2.56 4.74
N GLY A 129 15.36 -1.47 5.22
CA GLY A 129 15.77 -0.13 4.85
C GLY A 129 14.70 0.92 5.03
N TRP A 130 15.03 2.15 4.63
CA TRP A 130 14.26 3.37 4.89
C TRP A 130 12.74 3.21 4.65
N ARG A 131 11.96 3.30 5.73
CA ARG A 131 10.54 3.60 5.69
C ARG A 131 10.39 5.10 5.83
N LEU A 132 9.70 5.75 4.89
CA LEU A 132 9.23 7.11 5.15
C LEU A 132 8.32 7.09 6.39
N PRO A 133 8.40 8.11 7.26
CA PRO A 133 7.43 8.28 8.31
C PRO A 133 6.01 8.30 7.70
N PRO A 134 4.98 7.81 8.42
CA PRO A 134 3.61 7.96 7.98
C PRO A 134 3.31 9.44 7.66
N ALA A 135 2.41 9.68 6.71
CA ALA A 135 1.94 11.03 6.43
C ALA A 135 1.42 11.63 7.75
N LEU A 136 1.91 12.82 8.11
CA LEU A 136 1.49 13.48 9.35
C LEU A 136 -0.03 13.70 9.30
N PRO A 137 -0.76 13.47 10.40
CA PRO A 137 -2.17 13.84 10.49
C PRO A 137 -2.31 15.34 10.21
N ARG A 138 -3.37 15.74 9.50
CA ARG A 138 -3.65 17.17 9.34
C ARG A 138 -3.94 17.76 10.71
N GLU A 139 -3.23 18.84 11.05
CA GLU A 139 -3.61 19.72 12.14
C GLU A 139 -5.01 20.25 11.81
N THR A 140 -6.00 19.89 12.61
CA THR A 140 -7.34 20.45 12.46
C THR A 140 -7.24 21.93 12.79
N SER A 141 -7.29 22.80 11.77
CA SER A 141 -7.39 24.24 11.95
C SER A 141 -8.69 24.54 12.69
N VAL A 142 -8.60 24.69 14.02
CA VAL A 142 -9.65 25.28 14.85
C VAL A 142 -9.57 26.79 14.66
N TYR A 143 -10.18 27.26 13.57
CA TYR A 143 -10.62 28.64 13.43
C TYR A 143 -11.97 28.64 12.73
N SER A 144 -13.02 28.67 13.56
CA SER A 144 -14.36 29.20 13.29
C SER A 144 -14.87 29.81 14.59
#